data_AF-A0A265E5N6-F1
#
_entry.id   AF-A0A265E5N6-F1
#
_cell.length_a   1.000
_cell.length_b   1.000
_cell.length_c   1.000
_cell.angle_alpha   90.00
_cell.angle_beta   90.00
_cell.angle_gamma   90.00
#
_symmetry.space_group_name_H-M   'P 1'
#
loop_
_entity.id
_entity.type
_entity.pdbx_description
1 polymer ?
#
loop_
_entity_poly.entity_id
_entity_poly.type
_entity_poly.pdbx_seq_one_letter_code
_entity_poly.pdbx_strand_id
1 'polypeptide(L)'
;MRKTYDKETNINEMFDFLEDQIKHSGEPKIEDTYFYQNHEHKEMYQSIRGYFSESQKNPEVDAACYIIALPDIYKRINIFELIFPMDWVKEDGRLSEPFKQLRPHIQYLALAAAEASGIKFNTKPALSLGLEYWNLEQLKIFWQFTAIRRKNAM
;
A
#
# COMPACT_ATOMS: atom_id res chain seq x y z
N MET A 1 -10.88 -18.65 13.18
CA MET A 1 -10.16 -19.80 12.59
C MET A 1 -9.65 -19.50 11.18
N ARG A 2 -10.48 -19.18 10.17
CA ARG A 2 -10.01 -18.79 8.81
C ARG A 2 -8.94 -17.68 8.82
N LYS A 3 -9.23 -16.55 9.48
CA LYS A 3 -8.29 -15.43 9.64
C LYS A 3 -6.95 -15.78 10.29
N THR A 4 -6.84 -16.87 11.06
CA THR A 4 -5.58 -17.25 11.71
C THR A 4 -4.71 -18.05 10.76
N TYR A 5 -5.32 -18.97 10.01
CA TYR A 5 -4.63 -19.75 8.98
C TYR A 5 -4.10 -18.85 7.86
N ASP A 6 -4.92 -17.92 7.38
CA ASP A 6 -4.51 -16.95 6.33
C ASP A 6 -3.33 -16.09 6.79
N LYS A 7 -3.27 -15.72 8.08
CA LYS A 7 -2.14 -14.96 8.66
C LYS A 7 -0.85 -15.79 8.71
N GLU A 8 -0.93 -17.03 9.19
CA GLU A 8 0.24 -17.92 9.26
C GLU A 8 0.80 -18.19 7.86
N THR A 9 -0.07 -18.39 6.86
CA THR A 9 0.33 -18.52 5.46
C THR A 9 1.02 -17.25 4.96
N ASN A 10 0.42 -16.06 5.12
CA ASN A 10 1.01 -14.79 4.69
C ASN A 10 2.36 -14.51 5.37
N ILE A 11 2.52 -14.89 6.64
CA ILE A 11 3.79 -14.75 7.37
C ILE A 11 4.86 -15.67 6.78
N ASN A 12 4.53 -16.92 6.49
CA ASN A 12 5.48 -17.86 5.88
C ASN A 12 5.89 -17.40 4.47
N GLU A 13 4.92 -16.95 3.66
CA GLU A 13 5.19 -16.40 2.33
C GLU A 13 6.07 -15.14 2.40
N MET A 14 5.89 -14.30 3.42
CA MET A 14 6.79 -13.17 3.67
C MET A 14 8.22 -13.62 3.97
N PHE A 15 8.40 -14.65 4.79
CA PHE A 15 9.74 -15.18 5.08
C PHE A 15 10.41 -15.76 3.83
N ASP A 16 9.69 -16.56 3.06
CA ASP A 16 10.19 -17.13 1.80
C ASP A 16 10.58 -16.02 0.81
N PHE A 17 9.74 -14.97 0.70
CA PHE A 17 10.03 -13.82 -0.15
C PHE A 17 11.27 -13.05 0.31
N LEU A 18 11.40 -12.80 1.61
CA LEU A 18 12.56 -12.08 2.16
C LEU A 18 13.85 -12.91 1.99
N GLU A 19 13.79 -14.22 2.17
CA GLU A 19 14.92 -15.12 1.92
C GLU A 19 15.34 -15.10 0.44
N ASP A 20 14.36 -15.12 -0.47
CA ASP A 20 14.62 -14.98 -1.91
C ASP A 20 15.27 -13.63 -2.27
N GLN A 21 14.79 -12.54 -1.66
CA GLN A 21 15.40 -11.21 -1.84
C GLN A 21 16.86 -11.19 -1.39
N ILE A 22 17.20 -11.86 -0.28
CA ILE A 22 18.58 -11.97 0.21
C ILE A 22 19.44 -12.80 -0.75
N LYS A 23 18.92 -13.92 -1.26
CA LYS A 23 19.66 -14.78 -2.21
C LYS A 23 19.92 -14.10 -3.54
N HIS A 24 18.98 -13.28 -4.00
CA HIS A 24 19.03 -12.59 -5.30
C HIS A 24 19.30 -11.09 -5.15
N SER A 25 19.94 -10.65 -4.06
CA SER A 25 20.10 -9.22 -3.73
C SER A 25 20.98 -8.44 -4.73
N GLY A 26 21.68 -9.12 -5.63
CA GLY A 26 22.49 -8.52 -6.70
C GLY A 26 21.74 -8.31 -8.01
N GLU A 27 20.50 -8.81 -8.13
CA GLU A 27 19.71 -8.68 -9.35
C GLU A 27 18.91 -7.38 -9.34
N PRO A 28 19.07 -6.51 -10.36
CA PRO A 28 18.34 -5.25 -10.40
C PRO A 28 16.85 -5.50 -10.59
N LYS A 29 16.02 -4.96 -9.69
CA LYS A 29 14.56 -5.04 -9.77
C LYS A 29 13.99 -3.71 -10.21
N ILE A 30 12.87 -3.72 -10.94
CA ILE A 30 12.26 -2.48 -11.42
C ILE A 30 11.85 -1.58 -10.24
N GLU A 31 11.47 -2.20 -9.13
CA GLU A 31 11.11 -1.56 -7.88
C GLU A 31 12.26 -0.78 -7.24
N ASP A 32 13.53 -1.07 -7.59
CA ASP A 32 14.67 -0.27 -7.11
C ASP A 32 14.70 1.13 -7.71
N THR A 33 14.01 1.33 -8.84
CA THR A 33 13.94 2.60 -9.57
C THR A 33 12.71 3.44 -9.22
N TYR A 34 11.81 2.90 -8.40
CA TYR A 34 10.60 3.59 -8.00
C TYR A 34 10.92 4.83 -7.15
N PHE A 35 10.03 5.82 -7.23
CA PHE A 35 10.06 6.91 -6.28
C PHE A 35 9.64 6.41 -4.90
N TYR A 36 10.38 6.78 -3.86
CA TYR A 36 10.00 6.54 -2.46
C TYR A 36 10.11 7.85 -1.69
N GLN A 37 9.24 8.05 -0.69
CA GLN A 37 9.35 9.21 0.21
C GLN A 37 10.71 9.26 0.91
N ASN A 38 11.20 8.10 1.36
CA ASN A 38 12.48 7.93 2.03
C ASN A 38 12.87 6.44 2.01
N HIS A 39 13.98 6.11 2.65
CA HIS A 39 14.46 4.73 2.76
C HIS A 39 13.48 3.81 3.50
N GLU A 40 12.90 4.30 4.61
CA GLU A 40 11.91 3.56 5.41
C GLU A 40 10.71 3.12 4.54
N HIS A 41 10.23 4.01 3.66
CA HIS A 41 9.16 3.69 2.73
C HIS A 41 9.52 2.52 1.80
N LYS A 42 10.77 2.45 1.30
CA LYS A 42 11.24 1.36 0.44
C LYS A 42 11.29 0.04 1.20
N GLU A 43 11.89 0.03 2.39
CA GLU A 43 12.01 -1.17 3.21
C GLU A 43 10.64 -1.74 3.60
N MET A 44 9.72 -0.86 4.04
CA MET A 44 8.36 -1.27 4.39
C MET A 44 7.61 -1.79 3.17
N TYR A 45 7.76 -1.16 2.00
CA TYR A 45 7.14 -1.66 0.77
C TYR A 45 7.60 -3.07 0.43
N GLN A 46 8.91 -3.34 0.48
CA GLN A 46 9.44 -4.68 0.23
C GLN A 46 8.90 -5.71 1.23
N SER A 47 8.84 -5.37 2.52
CA SER A 47 8.28 -6.28 3.53
C SER A 47 6.78 -6.55 3.31
N ILE A 48 5.99 -5.51 3.04
CA ILE A 48 4.53 -5.61 2.89
C ILE A 48 4.16 -6.42 1.63
N ARG A 49 4.91 -6.28 0.53
CA ARG A 49 4.76 -7.11 -0.66
C ARG A 49 5.04 -8.60 -0.42
N GLY A 50 5.93 -8.91 0.52
CA GLY A 50 6.15 -10.28 0.95
C GLY A 50 4.93 -10.83 1.70
N TYR A 51 4.37 -10.02 2.61
CA TYR A 51 3.19 -10.40 3.39
C TYR A 51 1.93 -10.56 2.54
N PHE A 52 1.68 -9.65 1.61
CA PHE A 52 0.58 -9.78 0.64
C PHE A 52 1.13 -10.37 -0.67
N SER A 53 1.48 -11.67 -0.66
CA SER A 53 2.14 -12.35 -1.79
C SER A 53 1.42 -12.19 -3.14
N GLU A 54 0.11 -11.95 -3.13
CA GLU A 54 -0.67 -11.61 -4.33
C GLU A 54 -0.10 -10.38 -5.06
N SER A 55 0.57 -9.45 -4.38
CA SER A 55 1.22 -8.27 -4.97
C SER A 55 2.23 -8.63 -6.06
N GLN A 56 2.82 -9.82 -6.01
CA GLN A 56 3.78 -10.27 -7.03
C GLN A 56 3.11 -10.45 -8.40
N LYS A 57 1.81 -10.74 -8.43
CA LYS A 57 1.04 -11.05 -9.66
C LYS A 57 -0.08 -10.06 -9.93
N ASN A 58 -0.61 -9.41 -8.90
CA ASN A 58 -1.70 -8.46 -8.98
C ASN A 58 -1.21 -7.01 -8.80
N PRO A 59 -1.14 -6.20 -9.88
CA PRO A 59 -0.76 -4.79 -9.82
C PRO A 59 -1.59 -3.94 -8.85
N GLU A 60 -2.86 -4.30 -8.64
CA GLU A 60 -3.74 -3.54 -7.74
C GLU A 60 -3.35 -3.75 -6.28
N VAL A 61 -3.07 -4.99 -5.90
CA VAL A 61 -2.54 -5.32 -4.57
C VAL A 61 -1.15 -4.71 -4.38
N ASP A 62 -0.29 -4.77 -5.39
CA ASP A 62 1.06 -4.19 -5.37
C ASP A 62 1.04 -2.68 -5.13
N ALA A 63 0.19 -1.97 -5.88
CA ALA A 63 0.02 -0.52 -5.71
C ALA A 63 -0.55 -0.17 -4.34
N ALA A 64 -1.49 -0.98 -3.82
CA ALA A 64 -2.02 -0.77 -2.47
C ALA A 64 -0.95 -0.99 -1.39
N CYS A 65 -0.09 -2.01 -1.54
CA CYS A 65 1.07 -2.26 -0.69
C CYS A 65 2.02 -1.06 -0.66
N TYR A 66 2.28 -0.45 -1.82
CA TYR A 66 3.10 0.76 -1.93
C TYR A 66 2.51 1.93 -1.13
N ILE A 67 1.19 2.13 -1.13
CA ILE A 67 0.57 3.22 -0.35
C ILE A 67 0.65 2.95 1.14
N ILE A 68 0.31 1.74 1.61
CA ILE A 68 0.32 1.45 3.05
C ILE A 68 1.73 1.37 3.65
N ALA A 69 2.75 1.24 2.80
CA ALA A 69 4.15 1.32 3.20
C ALA A 69 4.60 2.72 3.63
N LEU A 70 3.84 3.77 3.30
CA LEU A 70 4.18 5.13 3.73
C LEU A 70 4.34 5.15 5.25
N PRO A 71 5.46 5.67 5.80
CA PRO A 71 5.73 5.60 7.24
C PRO A 71 4.61 6.17 8.13
N ASP A 72 3.93 7.23 7.65
CA ASP A 72 2.78 7.81 8.32
C ASP A 72 1.59 6.84 8.41
N ILE A 73 1.40 5.98 7.42
CA ILE A 73 0.33 4.97 7.40
C ILE A 73 0.77 3.73 8.16
N TYR A 74 1.92 3.17 7.81
CA TYR A 74 2.43 1.92 8.36
C TYR A 74 2.47 1.90 9.89
N LYS A 75 2.91 3.00 10.51
CA LYS A 75 3.00 3.13 11.98
C LYS A 75 1.65 3.15 12.71
N ARG A 76 0.53 3.29 11.97
CA ARG A 76 -0.82 3.43 12.52
C ARG A 76 -1.70 2.21 12.26
N ILE A 77 -1.22 1.24 11.48
CA ILE A 77 -2.00 0.07 11.10
C ILE A 77 -1.29 -1.21 11.54
N ASN A 78 -2.09 -2.24 11.84
CA ASN A 78 -1.58 -3.58 12.03
C ASN A 78 -1.81 -4.40 10.74
N ILE A 79 -0.80 -4.50 9.88
CA ILE A 79 -0.90 -5.23 8.60
C ILE A 79 -1.30 -6.70 8.80
N PHE A 80 -0.97 -7.29 9.96
CA PHE A 80 -1.29 -8.67 10.29
C PHE A 80 -2.78 -8.89 10.58
N GLU A 81 -3.58 -7.83 10.67
CA GLU A 81 -5.04 -7.92 10.86
C GLU A 81 -5.82 -7.73 9.57
N LEU A 82 -5.15 -7.37 8.48
CA LEU A 82 -5.75 -7.06 7.20
C LEU A 82 -5.84 -8.30 6.31
N ILE A 83 -6.93 -8.39 5.54
CA ILE A 83 -7.08 -9.39 4.47
C ILE A 83 -6.61 -8.76 3.16
N PHE A 84 -7.02 -7.53 2.88
CA PHE A 84 -6.56 -6.71 1.76
C PHE A 84 -5.84 -5.44 2.26
N PRO A 85 -4.79 -4.94 1.59
CA PRO A 85 -4.00 -3.82 2.07
C PRO A 85 -4.78 -2.57 2.44
N MET A 86 -5.89 -2.26 1.77
CA MET A 86 -6.70 -1.05 2.05
C MET A 86 -7.85 -1.26 3.05
N ASP A 87 -8.02 -2.47 3.63
CA ASP A 87 -9.14 -2.77 4.54
C ASP A 87 -9.15 -1.87 5.79
N TRP A 88 -7.99 -1.38 6.22
CA TRP A 88 -7.87 -0.53 7.41
C TRP A 88 -8.54 0.84 7.27
N VAL A 89 -8.88 1.31 6.06
CA VAL A 89 -9.42 2.66 5.85
C VAL A 89 -10.84 2.79 6.43
N LYS A 90 -11.57 1.67 6.51
CA LYS A 90 -12.99 1.66 6.89
C LYS A 90 -13.26 0.59 7.95
N GLU A 91 -13.98 0.98 8.99
CA GLU A 91 -14.45 0.10 10.06
C GLU A 91 -15.96 0.33 10.25
N ASP A 92 -16.75 -0.74 10.22
CA ASP A 92 -18.21 -0.70 10.43
C ASP A 92 -18.97 0.38 9.63
N GLY A 93 -18.65 0.53 8.35
CA GLY A 93 -19.34 1.50 7.50
C GLY A 93 -18.77 2.92 7.55
N ARG A 94 -17.80 3.22 8.43
CA ARG A 94 -17.25 4.56 8.67
C ARG A 94 -15.74 4.60 8.50
N LEU A 95 -15.17 5.80 8.36
CA LEU A 95 -13.71 5.98 8.40
C LEU A 95 -13.16 5.46 9.73
N SER A 96 -12.13 4.61 9.66
CA SER A 96 -11.49 4.01 10.82
C SER A 96 -10.75 5.07 11.65
N GLU A 97 -10.42 4.71 12.89
CA GLU A 97 -9.66 5.60 13.76
C GLU A 97 -8.21 5.84 13.27
N PRO A 98 -7.45 4.81 12.82
CA PRO A 98 -6.13 5.02 12.20
C PRO A 98 -6.15 6.01 11.04
N PHE A 99 -7.20 5.98 10.21
CA PHE A 99 -7.36 6.90 9.09
C PHE A 99 -7.53 8.36 9.52
N LYS A 100 -8.37 8.61 10.53
CA LYS A 100 -8.64 9.97 11.02
C LYS A 100 -7.40 10.64 11.62
N GLN A 101 -6.46 9.85 12.13
CA GLN A 101 -5.21 10.33 12.72
C GLN A 101 -4.14 10.74 11.70
N LEU A 102 -4.38 10.47 10.41
CA LEU A 102 -3.49 10.90 9.34
C LEU A 102 -3.64 12.40 9.05
N ARG A 103 -2.56 12.98 8.52
CA ARG A 103 -2.59 14.35 7.99
C ARG A 103 -3.45 14.39 6.71
N PRO A 104 -4.18 15.49 6.42
CA PRO A 104 -5.10 15.56 5.29
C PRO A 104 -4.49 15.13 3.94
N HIS A 105 -3.26 15.54 3.63
CA HIS A 105 -2.60 15.17 2.38
C HIS A 105 -2.33 13.66 2.25
N ILE A 106 -2.09 12.96 3.37
CA ILE A 106 -1.94 11.49 3.40
C ILE A 106 -3.30 10.80 3.38
N GLN A 107 -4.31 11.37 4.03
CA GLN A 107 -5.69 10.89 3.97
C GLN A 107 -6.16 10.79 2.51
N TYR A 108 -5.92 11.82 1.70
CA TYR A 108 -6.32 11.80 0.30
C TYR A 108 -5.56 10.76 -0.53
N LEU A 109 -4.28 10.47 -0.23
CA LEU A 109 -3.53 9.39 -0.88
C LEU A 109 -4.16 8.02 -0.54
N ALA A 110 -4.43 7.79 0.74
CA ALA A 110 -5.07 6.56 1.20
C ALA A 110 -6.49 6.40 0.62
N LEU A 111 -7.27 7.48 0.54
CA LEU A 111 -8.60 7.45 -0.09
C LEU A 111 -8.52 7.17 -1.59
N ALA A 112 -7.59 7.79 -2.31
CA ALA A 112 -7.42 7.53 -3.74
C ALA A 112 -7.05 6.06 -4.01
N ALA A 113 -6.21 5.46 -3.16
CA ALA A 113 -5.87 4.04 -3.23
C ALA A 113 -7.05 3.13 -2.88
N ALA A 114 -7.84 3.51 -1.86
CA ALA A 114 -9.03 2.78 -1.45
C ALA A 114 -10.12 2.81 -2.54
N GLU A 115 -10.38 3.98 -3.13
CA GLU A 115 -11.31 4.14 -4.26
C GLU A 115 -10.87 3.31 -5.46
N ALA A 116 -9.57 3.29 -5.77
CA ALA A 116 -9.00 2.48 -6.85
C ALA A 116 -9.09 0.97 -6.60
N SER A 117 -9.30 0.57 -5.34
CA SER A 117 -9.53 -0.81 -4.88
C SER A 117 -11.02 -1.12 -4.70
N GLY A 118 -11.92 -0.25 -5.15
CA GLY A 118 -13.37 -0.44 -5.09
C GLY A 118 -14.03 -0.02 -3.77
N ILE A 119 -13.27 0.51 -2.80
CA ILE A 119 -13.80 1.03 -1.54
C ILE A 119 -14.33 2.45 -1.78
N LYS A 120 -15.65 2.59 -1.87
CA LYS A 120 -16.31 3.88 -2.13
C LYS A 120 -16.64 4.64 -0.85
N PHE A 121 -16.45 5.96 -0.90
CA PHE A 121 -16.88 6.92 0.12
C PHE A 121 -17.95 7.84 -0.47
N ASN A 122 -18.94 8.26 0.32
CA ASN A 122 -20.04 9.13 -0.12
C ASN A 122 -19.63 10.62 -0.25
N THR A 123 -18.40 10.89 -0.68
CA THR A 123 -17.80 12.23 -0.73
C THR A 123 -17.36 12.59 -2.15
N LYS A 124 -16.85 13.81 -2.33
CA LYS A 124 -16.11 14.17 -3.56
C LYS A 124 -15.03 13.11 -3.86
N PRO A 125 -14.73 12.83 -5.14
CA PRO A 125 -13.66 11.90 -5.49
C PRO A 125 -12.33 12.27 -4.82
N ALA A 126 -11.64 11.28 -4.25
CA ALA A 126 -10.39 11.52 -3.54
C ALA A 126 -9.31 12.14 -4.42
N LEU A 127 -9.30 11.82 -5.72
CA LEU A 127 -8.40 12.44 -6.69
C LEU A 127 -8.61 13.96 -6.79
N SER A 128 -9.86 14.42 -6.83
CA SER A 128 -10.17 15.85 -6.91
C SER A 128 -9.67 16.59 -5.67
N LEU A 129 -9.89 16.01 -4.48
CA LEU A 129 -9.37 16.55 -3.22
C LEU A 129 -7.84 16.52 -3.21
N GLY A 130 -7.24 15.41 -3.62
CA GLY A 130 -5.79 15.26 -3.71
C GLY A 130 -5.14 16.34 -4.56
N LEU A 131 -5.65 16.60 -5.77
CA LEU A 131 -5.11 17.61 -6.68
C LEU A 131 -5.21 19.05 -6.14
N GLU A 132 -6.17 19.34 -5.25
CA GLU A 132 -6.29 20.65 -4.61
C GLU A 132 -5.27 20.85 -3.46
N TYR A 133 -4.82 19.77 -2.80
CA TYR A 133 -4.06 19.84 -1.55
C TYR A 133 -2.66 19.20 -1.57
N TRP A 134 -2.34 18.38 -2.58
CA TRP A 134 -1.04 17.70 -2.66
C TRP A 134 0.07 18.64 -3.10
N ASN A 135 1.20 18.56 -2.41
CA ASN A 135 2.44 19.15 -2.88
C ASN A 135 3.17 18.19 -3.86
N LEU A 136 4.31 18.62 -4.38
CA LEU A 136 5.09 17.84 -5.35
C LEU A 136 5.49 16.44 -4.84
N GLU A 137 5.77 16.28 -3.55
CA GLU A 137 6.11 14.98 -2.96
C GLU A 137 4.91 14.03 -3.01
N GLN A 138 3.72 14.48 -2.60
CA GLN A 138 2.51 13.64 -2.68
C GLN A 138 2.11 13.33 -4.12
N LEU A 139 2.32 14.27 -5.06
CA LEU A 139 2.11 14.01 -6.48
C LEU A 139 3.03 12.92 -7.02
N LYS A 140 4.33 12.93 -6.65
CA LYS A 140 5.26 11.86 -7.03
C LYS A 140 4.87 10.51 -6.45
N ILE A 141 4.41 10.48 -5.19
CA ILE A 141 3.87 9.25 -4.57
C ILE A 141 2.65 8.76 -5.36
N PHE A 142 1.71 9.66 -5.68
CA PHE A 142 0.52 9.32 -6.43
C PHE A 142 0.83 8.82 -7.84
N TRP A 143 1.75 9.44 -8.57
CA TRP A 143 2.18 8.98 -9.90
C TRP A 143 2.88 7.62 -9.86
N GLN A 144 3.72 7.38 -8.85
CA GLN A 144 4.32 6.06 -8.66
C GLN A 144 3.26 5.00 -8.38
N PHE A 145 2.28 5.31 -7.52
CA PHE A 145 1.13 4.45 -7.25
C PHE A 145 0.35 4.09 -8.53
N THR A 146 0.02 5.09 -9.36
CA THR A 146 -0.72 4.83 -10.60
C THR A 146 0.11 4.05 -11.62
N ALA A 147 1.43 4.29 -11.69
CA ALA A 147 2.35 3.54 -12.53
C ALA A 147 2.41 2.06 -12.14
N ILE A 148 2.53 1.74 -10.84
CA ILE A 148 2.50 0.36 -10.34
C ILE A 148 1.17 -0.31 -10.69
N ARG A 149 0.05 0.37 -10.39
CA ARG A 149 -1.30 -0.17 -10.63
C ARG A 149 -1.56 -0.48 -12.10
N ARG A 150 -0.94 0.27 -13.01
CA ARG A 150 -1.09 0.11 -14.46
C ARG A 150 0.11 -0.57 -15.13
N LYS A 151 0.98 -1.26 -14.37
CA LYS A 151 2.20 -1.90 -14.92
C LYS A 151 1.93 -2.89 -16.06
N ASN A 152 0.76 -3.52 -16.08
CA ASN A 152 0.33 -4.47 -17.12
C ASN A 152 -0.53 -3.83 -18.23
N ALA A 153 -0.67 -2.50 -18.26
CA ALA A 153 -1.48 -1.80 -19.25
C ALA A 153 -0.71 -1.45 -20.55
N MET A 154 0.51 -1.97 -20.69
CA MET A 154 1.31 -1.91 -21.92
C MET A 154 0.99 -3.08 -22.83
#